data_AF-A0A955VN41-F1
#
_entry.id   AF-A0A955VN41-F1
#
_cell.length_a   1.000
_cell.length_b   1.000
_cell.length_c   1.000
_cell.angle_alpha   90.00
_cell.angle_beta   90.00
_cell.angle_gamma   90.00
#
_symmetry.space_group_name_H-M   'P 1'
#
loop_
_entity.id
_entity.type
_entity.pdbx_description
1 polymer ?
#
loop_
_entity_poly.entity_id
_entity_poly.type
_entity_poly.pdbx_seq_one_letter_code
_entity_poly.pdbx_strand_id
1 'polypeptide(L)'
;MRAKIAITIKPDVLDPQGKAVLHALHDLGFSAVADVRVGKYFEVELEAGTAEPEAAIAQMCEKLLANPVVESYHFTLDEGAR
;
A
#
# COMPACT_ATOMS: atom_id res chain seq x y z
N MET A 1 13.26 8.44 -11.30
CA MET A 1 11.83 8.78 -11.03
C MET A 1 11.30 7.70 -10.13
N ARG A 2 10.67 8.07 -9.02
CA ARG A 2 10.36 7.13 -7.94
C ARG A 2 8.88 7.08 -7.63
N ALA A 3 8.29 5.90 -7.80
CA ALA A 3 6.91 5.63 -7.41
C ALA A 3 6.85 5.10 -5.99
N LYS A 4 5.94 5.64 -5.19
CA LYS A 4 5.59 5.13 -3.86
C LYS A 4 4.19 4.56 -3.92
N ILE A 5 4.04 3.26 -3.69
CA ILE A 5 2.78 2.52 -3.87
C ILE A 5 2.37 1.97 -2.51
N ALA A 6 1.17 2.33 -2.05
CA ALA A 6 0.56 1.77 -0.86
C ALA A 6 -0.59 0.83 -1.27
N ILE A 7 -0.60 -0.37 -0.71
CA ILE A 7 -1.64 -1.38 -0.92
C ILE A 7 -2.34 -1.62 0.41
N THR A 8 -3.65 -1.49 0.41
CA THR A 8 -4.51 -1.65 1.57
C THR A 8 -5.58 -2.68 1.29
N ILE A 9 -5.91 -3.51 2.28
CA ILE A 9 -7.06 -4.41 2.20
C ILE A 9 -8.35 -3.55 2.12
N LYS A 10 -9.29 -3.95 1.26
CA LYS A 10 -10.55 -3.22 1.06
C LYS A 10 -11.35 -3.09 2.37
N PRO A 11 -12.15 -2.01 2.53
CA PRO A 11 -12.88 -1.76 3.76
C PRO A 11 -13.81 -2.90 4.21
N ASP A 12 -14.43 -3.59 3.25
CA ASP A 12 -15.37 -4.70 3.44
C ASP A 12 -14.69 -6.06 3.67
N VAL A 13 -13.37 -6.13 3.53
CA VAL A 13 -12.60 -7.36 3.73
C VAL A 13 -11.96 -7.37 5.11
N LEU A 14 -12.14 -8.49 5.82
CA LEU A 14 -11.53 -8.72 7.13
C LEU A 14 -10.00 -8.76 7.02
N ASP A 15 -9.32 -8.08 7.94
CA ASP A 15 -7.87 -8.09 8.09
C ASP A 15 -7.46 -8.77 9.42
N PRO A 16 -7.18 -10.09 9.40
CA PRO A 16 -6.73 -10.80 10.60
C PRO A 16 -5.41 -10.27 11.17
N GLN A 17 -4.51 -9.76 10.31
CA GLN A 17 -3.22 -9.23 10.75
C GLN A 17 -3.41 -7.91 11.49
N GLY A 18 -4.23 -7.02 10.95
CA GLY A 18 -4.64 -5.78 11.61
C GLY A 18 -5.25 -6.04 12.98
N LYS A 19 -6.13 -7.04 13.12
CA LYS A 19 -6.68 -7.42 14.43
C LYS A 19 -5.64 -7.97 15.40
N ALA A 20 -4.70 -8.77 14.94
CA ALA A 20 -3.60 -9.25 15.79
C ALA A 20 -2.73 -8.08 16.29
N VAL A 21 -2.42 -7.12 15.43
CA VAL A 21 -1.64 -5.91 15.81
C VAL A 21 -2.43 -5.03 16.78
N LEU A 22 -3.73 -4.83 16.56
CA LEU A 22 -4.61 -4.09 17.47
C LEU A 22 -4.59 -4.67 18.88
N HIS A 23 -4.75 -6.00 19.01
CA HIS A 23 -4.67 -6.67 20.30
C HIS A 23 -3.31 -6.48 20.97
N ALA A 24 -2.21 -6.64 20.21
CA ALA A 24 -0.87 -6.42 20.74
C ALA A 24 -0.67 -4.96 21.22
N LEU A 25 -1.21 -3.96 20.53
CA LEU A 25 -1.18 -2.57 20.97
C LEU A 25 -1.97 -2.36 22.27
N HIS A 26 -3.13 -3.00 22.41
CA HIS A 26 -3.93 -2.95 23.63
C HIS A 26 -3.20 -3.60 24.80
N ASP A 27 -2.55 -4.75 24.60
CA ASP A 27 -1.74 -5.43 25.61
C ASP A 27 -0.56 -4.56 26.10
N LEU A 28 -0.03 -3.70 25.22
CA LEU A 28 1.01 -2.71 25.55
C LEU A 28 0.47 -1.43 26.20
N GLY A 29 -0.84 -1.32 26.42
CA GLY A 29 -1.49 -0.19 27.09
C GLY A 29 -2.04 0.90 26.17
N PHE A 30 -1.97 0.74 24.84
CA PHE A 30 -2.51 1.70 23.86
C PHE A 30 -4.02 1.49 23.62
N SER A 31 -4.83 1.54 24.67
CA SER A 31 -6.28 1.25 24.60
C SER A 31 -7.10 2.24 23.76
N ALA A 32 -6.55 3.42 23.45
CA ALA A 32 -7.20 4.42 22.60
C ALA A 32 -7.21 4.07 21.10
N VAL A 33 -6.43 3.07 20.66
CA VAL A 33 -6.40 2.65 19.26
C VAL A 33 -7.68 1.88 18.95
N ALA A 34 -8.52 2.42 18.06
CA ALA A 34 -9.83 1.83 17.74
C ALA A 34 -9.76 0.71 16.69
N ASP A 35 -8.84 0.83 15.72
CA ASP A 35 -8.65 -0.16 14.67
C ASP A 35 -7.23 -0.07 14.09
N VAL A 36 -6.77 -1.17 13.51
CA VAL A 36 -5.51 -1.23 12.78
C VAL A 36 -5.74 -1.99 11.49
N ARG A 37 -5.22 -1.44 10.39
CA ARG A 37 -5.15 -2.11 9.10
C ARG A 37 -3.70 -2.28 8.69
N VAL A 38 -3.36 -3.47 8.22
CA VAL A 38 -2.03 -3.81 7.71
C VAL A 38 -2.11 -3.87 6.19
N GLY A 39 -1.10 -3.27 5.56
CA GLY A 39 -0.97 -3.18 4.12
C GLY A 39 0.47 -3.39 3.68
N LYS A 40 0.71 -3.21 2.39
CA LYS A 40 2.04 -3.28 1.78
C LYS A 40 2.45 -1.91 1.30
N TYR A 41 3.75 -1.62 1.32
CA TYR A 41 4.31 -0.40 0.76
C TYR A 41 5.50 -0.75 -0.13
N PHE A 42 5.52 -0.19 -1.33
CA PHE A 42 6.57 -0.39 -2.31
C PHE A 42 7.16 0.95 -2.75
N GLU A 43 8.47 0.99 -2.91
CA GLU A 43 9.17 2.07 -3.61
C GLU A 43 9.78 1.49 -4.88
N VAL A 44 9.33 1.98 -6.03
CA VAL A 44 9.74 1.48 -7.35
C VAL A 44 10.48 2.61 -8.07
N GLU A 45 11.72 2.35 -8.46
CA GLU A 45 12.50 3.26 -9.30
C GLU A 45 12.22 2.93 -10.77
N LEU A 46 11.82 3.94 -11.54
CA LEU A 46 11.62 3.85 -12.98
C LEU A 46 12.80 4.48 -13.72
N GLU A 47 13.18 3.88 -14.84
CA GLU A 47 14.23 4.41 -15.71
C GLU A 47 13.85 5.79 -16.27
N ALA A 48 14.87 6.63 -16.45
CA ALA A 48 14.70 7.94 -17.05
C ALA A 48 14.17 7.81 -18.50
N GLY A 49 13.16 8.61 -18.84
CA GLY A 49 12.53 8.57 -20.18
C GLY A 49 11.44 7.50 -20.33
N THR A 50 10.99 6.87 -19.24
CA THR A 50 9.76 6.06 -19.25
C THR A 50 8.60 6.90 -19.77
N ALA A 51 7.99 6.47 -20.89
CA ALA A 51 7.02 7.30 -21.61
C ALA A 51 5.67 7.47 -20.88
N GLU A 52 5.21 6.42 -20.20
CA GLU A 52 3.93 6.41 -19.45
C GLU A 52 4.14 5.76 -18.07
N PRO A 53 4.85 6.44 -17.15
CA PRO A 53 5.23 5.86 -15.87
C PRO A 53 4.03 5.47 -15.02
N GLU A 54 2.95 6.26 -15.03
CA GLU A 54 1.72 5.97 -14.29
C GLU A 54 1.01 4.73 -14.83
N ALA A 55 0.93 4.56 -16.16
CA ALA A 55 0.32 3.38 -16.77
C ALA A 55 1.11 2.11 -16.44
N ALA A 56 2.45 2.21 -16.44
CA ALA A 56 3.32 1.12 -16.02
C ALA A 56 3.09 0.75 -14.55
N ILE A 57 3.01 1.74 -13.65
CA ILE A 57 2.74 1.52 -12.22
C ILE A 57 1.37 0.87 -12.01
N ALA A 58 0.33 1.36 -12.66
CA ALA A 58 -1.02 0.78 -12.60
C ALA A 58 -1.01 -0.68 -13.05
N GLN A 59 -0.35 -0.97 -14.17
CA GLN A 59 -0.23 -2.34 -14.69
C GLN A 59 0.54 -3.26 -13.74
N MET A 60 1.61 -2.78 -13.11
CA MET A 60 2.33 -3.55 -12.06
C MET A 60 1.42 -3.87 -10.87
N CYS A 61 0.62 -2.90 -10.44
CA CYS A 61 -0.33 -3.09 -9.35
C CYS A 61 -1.39 -4.13 -9.69
N GLU A 62 -2.01 -4.04 -10.86
CA GLU A 62 -3.08 -4.94 -11.30
C GLU A 62 -2.60 -6.36 -11.57
N LYS A 63 -1.38 -6.53 -12.12
CA LYS A 63 -0.86 -7.84 -12.51
C LYS A 63 -0.16 -8.59 -11.39
N LEU A 64 0.38 -7.90 -10.39
CA LEU A 64 1.26 -8.53 -9.41
C LEU A 64 1.13 -7.96 -8.00
N LEU A 65 1.26 -6.65 -7.83
CA LEU A 65 1.48 -6.10 -6.49
C LEU A 65 0.21 -6.16 -5.62
N ALA A 66 -0.96 -5.91 -6.22
CA ALA A 66 -2.25 -5.93 -5.56
C ALA A 66 -3.07 -7.15 -6.01
N ASN A 67 -3.80 -7.75 -5.07
CA ASN A 67 -4.90 -8.65 -5.40
C ASN A 67 -6.19 -7.82 -5.59
N PRO A 68 -6.69 -7.63 -6.82
CA PRO A 68 -7.82 -6.72 -7.09
C PRO A 68 -9.15 -7.17 -6.46
N VAL A 69 -9.26 -8.44 -6.03
CA VAL A 69 -10.46 -8.94 -5.35
C VAL A 69 -10.55 -8.35 -3.94
N VAL A 70 -9.44 -8.35 -3.20
CA VAL A 70 -9.41 -8.07 -1.75
C VAL A 70 -8.60 -6.84 -1.34
N GLU A 71 -7.78 -6.31 -2.22
CA GLU A 71 -6.91 -5.16 -1.98
C GLU A 71 -7.25 -3.99 -2.92
N SER A 72 -6.89 -2.79 -2.48
CA SER A 72 -6.86 -1.55 -3.25
C SER A 72 -5.48 -0.95 -3.17
N TYR A 73 -5.09 -0.15 -4.16
CA TYR A 73 -3.80 0.52 -4.18
C TYR A 73 -3.95 2.01 -4.44
N HIS A 74 -3.00 2.78 -3.94
CA HIS A 74 -2.77 4.17 -4.28
C HIS A 74 -1.28 4.36 -4.52
N PHE A 75 -0.91 5.25 -5.43
CA PHE A 75 0.49 5.58 -5.65
C PHE A 75 0.71 7.07 -5.84
N THR A 76 1.92 7.49 -5.52
CA THR A 76 2.46 8.82 -5.86
C THR A 76 3.72 8.62 -6.68
N LEU A 77 3.98 9.56 -7.59
CA LEU A 77 5.17 9.56 -8.43
C LEU A 77 5.97 10.82 -8.11
N ASP A 78 7.22 10.62 -7.70
CA ASP A 78 8.19 11.69 -7.51
C ASP A 78 9.16 11.68 -8.69
N GLU A 79 9.08 12.70 -9.53
CA GLU A 79 9.98 12.84 -10.69
C GLU A 79 11.41 13.23 -10.28
N GLY A 80 11.63 13.51 -8.99
CA GLY A 80 12.87 14.06 -8.47
C GLY A 80 12.81 15.58 -8.54
N ALA A 81 12.83 16.23 -7.37
CA ALA A 81 13.29 17.61 -7.29
C ALA A 81 14.70 17.69 -7.90
N ARG A 82 14.90 18.66 -8.80
CA ARG A 82 16.23 19.05 -9.29
C ARG A 82 17.21 19.29 -8.15
#